data_AF-A2EMG3-F1
#
_entry.id   AF-A2EMG3-F1
#
_cell.length_a   1.000
_cell.length_b   1.000
_cell.length_c   1.000
_cell.angle_alpha   90.00
_cell.angle_beta   90.00
_cell.angle_gamma   90.00
#
_symmetry.space_group_name_H-M   'P 1'
#
loop_
_entity.id
_entity.type
_entity.pdbx_description
1 polymer ?
#
loop_
_entity_poly.entity_id
_entity_poly.type
_entity_poly.pdbx_seq_one_letter_code
_entity_poly.pdbx_strand_id
1 'polypeptide(L)'
;MSEKFSKDDDDFVLTVQDFENLYNQGNALQQLAKPTEALRKYKKLCEAVEYQYNHGHMSKEDLHYVPIALSKMADIYHARPDLHKALLYMTTARQFIEFLHPEKKQEDSEEMDPNPPKDIPSLFKKMHSRFDSMDSLLLPDSNEIIRKFLDSKRIHDEEVAQGRIHEIENAVKRKYEYDQLTFSQRFELFYSNHPYFVLFGAIGVILFFTFFFIVMTVIRSLQVSVSKLSEQSKKVHHDLENNLDTYQSKEGYEEDEKQFREMLENYKLLPNGNTKELLEKLRKNVDHFKKKSDDQKSNKEL
;
A
#
# COMPACT_ATOMS: atom_id res chain seq x y z
N MET A 1 -6.51 51.74 30.61
CA MET A 1 -5.42 52.56 30.05
C MET A 1 -4.66 51.68 29.07
N SER A 2 -5.01 51.74 27.78
CA SER A 2 -4.13 51.26 26.72
C SER A 2 -3.07 52.34 26.53
N GLU A 3 -1.82 51.98 26.77
CA GLU A 3 -0.66 52.79 26.41
C GLU A 3 -0.63 52.78 24.87
N LYS A 4 -1.36 53.71 24.26
CA LYS A 4 -1.31 53.92 22.81
C LYS A 4 0.12 54.34 22.51
N PHE A 5 0.83 53.52 21.73
CA PHE A 5 2.12 53.89 21.17
C PHE A 5 2.01 55.30 20.59
N SER A 6 2.78 56.23 21.15
CA SER A 6 2.86 57.58 20.65
C SER A 6 3.37 57.50 19.21
N LYS A 7 2.71 58.20 18.31
CA LYS A 7 2.95 58.13 16.87
C LYS A 7 4.27 58.80 16.45
N ASP A 8 5.05 59.30 17.41
CA ASP A 8 6.26 60.09 17.20
C ASP A 8 7.56 59.30 17.45
N ASP A 9 7.47 58.02 17.84
CA ASP A 9 8.62 57.10 17.94
C ASP A 9 8.77 56.31 16.61
N ASP A 10 9.00 57.03 15.52
CA ASP A 10 9.02 56.54 14.13
C ASP A 10 10.12 55.49 13.79
N ASP A 11 10.89 55.00 14.77
CA ASP A 11 12.04 54.09 14.54
C ASP A 11 12.04 52.81 15.39
N PHE A 12 10.98 52.55 16.18
CA PHE A 12 10.96 51.33 17.01
C PHE A 12 10.50 50.10 16.20
N VAL A 13 11.34 49.66 15.28
CA VAL A 13 11.22 48.35 14.61
C VAL A 13 11.52 47.27 15.65
N LEU A 14 10.45 46.73 16.24
CA LEU A 14 10.52 45.54 17.09
C LEU A 14 11.07 44.36 16.28
N THR A 15 12.13 43.75 16.81
CA THR A 15 12.77 42.57 16.24
C THR A 15 12.07 41.30 16.70
N VAL A 16 12.36 40.17 16.04
CA VAL A 16 11.89 38.84 16.50
C VAL A 16 12.32 38.55 17.94
N GLN A 17 13.50 39.03 18.34
CA GLN A 17 13.99 38.89 19.72
C GLN A 17 13.07 39.60 20.73
N ASP A 18 12.45 40.71 20.33
CA ASP A 18 11.54 41.44 21.18
C ASP A 18 10.22 40.70 21.37
N PHE A 19 9.74 39.96 20.35
CA PHE A 19 8.58 39.08 20.49
C PHE A 19 8.83 37.96 21.48
N GLU A 20 9.97 37.29 21.35
CA GLU A 20 10.38 36.24 22.28
C GLU A 20 10.51 36.78 23.71
N ASN A 21 11.11 37.97 23.87
CA ASN A 21 11.22 38.64 25.16
C ASN A 21 9.85 38.96 25.78
N LEU A 22 8.91 39.49 24.98
CA LEU A 22 7.54 39.75 25.45
C LEU A 22 6.82 38.45 25.86
N TYR A 23 6.98 37.39 25.08
CA TYR A 23 6.43 36.07 25.39
C TYR A 23 7.00 35.51 26.70
N ASN A 24 8.32 35.54 26.86
CA ASN A 24 9.02 35.05 28.05
C ASN A 24 8.65 35.85 29.31
N GLN A 25 8.49 37.17 29.19
CA GLN A 25 7.97 38.01 30.28
C GLN A 25 6.53 37.60 30.67
N GLY A 26 5.66 37.35 29.68
CA GLY A 26 4.31 36.86 29.91
C GLY A 26 4.30 35.53 30.68
N ASN A 27 5.12 34.57 30.26
CA ASN A 27 5.26 33.27 30.92
C ASN A 27 5.75 33.40 32.37
N ALA A 28 6.79 34.21 32.59
CA ALA A 28 7.33 34.45 33.93
C ALA A 28 6.27 35.07 34.86
N LEU A 29 5.51 36.05 34.38
CA LEU A 29 4.43 36.69 35.14
C LEU A 29 3.29 35.71 35.45
N GLN A 30 2.96 34.82 34.52
CA GLN A 30 1.97 33.76 34.74
C GLN A 30 2.44 32.79 35.84
N GLN A 31 3.71 32.37 35.82
CA GLN A 31 4.30 31.52 36.87
C GLN A 31 4.36 32.21 38.23
N LEU A 32 4.56 33.53 38.26
CA LEU A 32 4.50 34.36 39.47
C LEU A 32 3.06 34.66 39.95
N ALA A 33 2.06 33.99 39.39
CA ALA A 33 0.65 34.21 39.70
C ALA A 33 0.20 35.68 39.54
N LYS A 34 0.74 36.39 38.53
CA LYS A 34 0.34 37.75 38.12
C LYS A 34 -0.41 37.74 36.77
N PRO A 35 -1.59 37.11 36.67
CA PRO A 35 -2.26 36.87 35.41
C PRO A 35 -2.67 38.14 34.65
N THR A 36 -3.03 39.23 35.34
CA THR A 36 -3.42 40.49 34.67
C THR A 36 -2.23 41.15 33.96
N GLU A 37 -1.04 41.06 34.54
CA GLU A 37 0.18 41.58 33.93
C GLU A 37 0.63 40.69 32.77
N ALA A 38 0.53 39.37 32.93
CA ALA A 38 0.81 38.41 31.86
C ALA A 38 -0.09 38.63 30.63
N LEU A 39 -1.40 38.81 30.83
CA LEU A 39 -2.35 39.14 29.76
C LEU A 39 -1.96 40.41 29.00
N ARG A 40 -1.45 41.43 29.70
CA ARG A 40 -0.98 42.67 29.08
C ARG A 40 0.23 42.43 28.18
N LYS A 41 1.17 41.55 28.61
CA LYS A 41 2.34 41.18 27.82
C LYS A 41 1.96 40.40 26.56
N TYR A 42 1.08 39.40 26.69
CA TYR A 42 0.60 38.64 25.53
C TYR A 42 -0.21 39.50 24.56
N LYS A 43 -1.06 40.41 25.05
CA LYS A 43 -1.76 41.39 24.21
C LYS A 43 -0.78 42.27 23.45
N LYS A 44 0.21 42.85 24.14
CA LYS A 44 1.24 43.70 23.52
C LYS A 44 2.05 42.93 22.47
N LEU A 45 2.35 41.66 22.70
CA LEU A 45 2.98 40.78 21.72
C LEU A 45 2.12 40.65 20.45
N CYS A 46 0.83 40.34 20.58
CA CYS A 46 -0.07 40.24 19.42
C CYS A 46 -0.16 41.56 18.63
N GLU A 47 -0.27 42.69 19.32
CA GLU A 47 -0.32 44.03 18.71
C GLU A 47 0.98 44.39 17.99
N ALA A 48 2.13 44.01 18.56
CA ALA A 48 3.43 44.23 17.95
C ALA A 48 3.62 43.40 16.67
N VAL A 49 3.16 42.14 16.68
CA VAL A 49 3.20 41.26 15.50
C VAL A 49 2.31 41.83 14.39
N GLU A 50 1.09 42.25 14.70
CA GLU A 50 0.21 42.90 13.74
C GLU A 50 0.82 44.17 13.15
N TYR A 51 1.43 45.02 13.99
CA TYR A 51 2.08 46.24 13.53
C TYR A 51 3.18 45.91 12.51
N GLN A 52 4.10 44.99 12.82
CA GLN A 52 5.18 44.62 11.89
C GLN A 52 4.66 43.97 10.61
N TYR A 53 3.61 43.15 10.69
CA TYR A 53 2.95 42.56 9.52
C TYR A 53 2.36 43.62 8.59
N ASN A 54 1.62 44.59 9.14
CA ASN A 54 0.96 45.63 8.35
C ASN A 54 1.96 46.59 7.67
N HIS A 55 3.19 46.69 8.18
CA HIS A 55 4.26 47.50 7.58
C HIS A 55 5.22 46.69 6.68
N GLY A 56 4.96 45.39 6.47
CA GLY A 56 5.77 44.54 5.59
C GLY A 56 7.15 44.18 6.13
N HIS A 57 7.38 44.35 7.43
CA HIS A 57 8.65 44.05 8.10
C HIS A 57 8.71 42.63 8.68
N MET A 58 7.67 41.84 8.48
CA MET A 58 7.49 40.54 9.13
C MET A 58 7.29 39.42 8.13
N SER A 59 7.93 38.29 8.40
CA SER A 59 7.75 37.06 7.63
C SER A 59 6.43 36.37 7.98
N LYS A 60 5.90 35.53 7.09
CA LYS A 60 4.69 34.74 7.38
C LYS A 60 4.97 33.76 8.53
N GLU A 61 6.20 33.30 8.66
CA GLU A 61 6.66 32.39 9.68
C GLU A 61 6.49 33.01 11.06
N ASP A 62 6.82 34.28 11.25
CA ASP A 62 6.74 34.98 12.55
C ASP A 62 5.31 35.17 13.07
N LEU A 63 4.27 34.99 12.22
CA LEU A 63 2.88 35.06 12.68
C LEU A 63 2.53 33.98 13.70
N HIS A 64 3.33 32.91 13.82
CA HIS A 64 3.11 31.83 14.80
C HIS A 64 3.10 32.31 16.26
N TYR A 65 3.72 33.46 16.57
CA TYR A 65 3.68 34.04 17.92
C TYR A 65 2.25 34.42 18.35
N VAL A 66 1.38 34.82 17.42
CA VAL A 66 0.00 35.22 17.72
C VAL A 66 -0.84 34.05 18.26
N PRO A 67 -0.98 32.89 17.57
CA PRO A 67 -1.74 31.77 18.13
C PRO A 67 -1.14 31.23 19.42
N ILE A 68 0.19 31.27 19.59
CA ILE A 68 0.84 30.88 20.86
C ILE A 68 0.42 31.83 21.99
N ALA A 69 0.52 33.15 21.79
CA ALA A 69 0.14 34.14 22.78
C ALA A 69 -1.35 34.06 23.13
N LEU A 70 -2.22 33.92 22.13
CA LEU A 70 -3.65 33.73 22.32
C LEU A 70 -3.98 32.46 23.11
N SER A 71 -3.26 31.36 22.86
CA SER A 71 -3.42 30.12 23.63
C SER A 71 -3.06 30.31 25.10
N LYS A 72 -1.97 31.05 25.40
CA LYS A 72 -1.63 31.40 26.79
C LYS A 72 -2.66 32.31 27.46
N MET A 73 -3.25 33.25 26.71
CA MET A 73 -4.36 34.05 27.22
C MET A 73 -5.55 33.16 27.55
N ALA A 74 -5.88 32.19 26.69
CA ALA A 74 -6.94 31.21 26.95
C ALA A 74 -6.68 30.41 28.23
N ASP A 75 -5.46 29.92 28.44
CA ASP A 75 -5.07 29.19 29.68
C ASP A 75 -5.32 30.04 30.94
N ILE A 76 -4.99 31.34 30.88
CA ILE A 76 -5.23 32.28 31.99
C ILE A 76 -6.72 32.44 32.28
N TYR A 77 -7.56 32.59 31.25
CA TYR A 77 -9.01 32.74 31.45
C TYR A 77 -9.68 31.44 31.87
N HIS A 78 -9.19 30.29 31.39
CA HIS A 78 -9.62 28.97 31.84
C HIS A 78 -9.39 28.79 33.34
N ALA A 79 -8.29 29.30 33.88
CA ALA A 79 -8.02 29.30 35.32
C ALA A 79 -8.88 30.32 36.12
N ARG A 80 -9.48 31.31 35.46
CA ARG A 80 -10.30 32.41 36.05
C ARG A 80 -11.82 32.18 35.96
N PRO A 81 -12.24 30.91 35.93
CA PRO A 81 -13.56 30.49 35.43
C PRO A 81 -14.23 31.24 34.26
N ASP A 82 -13.54 32.04 33.44
CA ASP A 82 -14.17 32.69 32.27
C ASP A 82 -13.98 31.80 31.04
N LEU A 83 -14.76 30.72 31.01
CA LEU A 83 -14.70 29.73 29.93
C LEU A 83 -15.06 30.34 28.58
N HIS A 84 -15.98 31.31 28.56
CA HIS A 84 -16.41 31.95 27.32
C HIS A 84 -15.23 32.67 26.68
N LYS A 85 -14.54 33.52 27.44
CA LYS A 85 -13.40 34.27 26.92
C LYS A 85 -12.21 33.37 26.57
N ALA A 86 -11.98 32.30 27.34
CA ALA A 86 -11.01 31.27 27.00
C ALA A 86 -11.31 30.64 25.62
N LEU A 87 -12.57 30.25 25.39
CA LEU A 87 -13.01 29.67 24.12
C LEU A 87 -12.83 30.65 22.96
N LEU A 88 -13.19 31.93 23.16
CA LEU A 88 -12.99 32.96 22.13
C LEU A 88 -11.52 33.10 21.72
N TYR A 89 -10.58 33.05 22.66
CA TYR A 89 -9.15 33.07 22.35
C TYR A 89 -8.67 31.81 21.65
N MET A 90 -9.13 30.62 22.09
CA MET A 90 -8.78 29.35 21.44
C MET A 90 -9.29 29.29 20.00
N THR A 91 -10.54 29.71 19.75
CA THR A 91 -11.11 29.74 18.40
C THR A 91 -10.32 30.70 17.51
N THR A 92 -9.99 31.90 18.00
CA THR A 92 -9.16 32.84 17.22
C THR A 92 -7.77 32.26 16.97
N ALA A 93 -7.11 31.66 17.97
CA ALA A 93 -5.80 31.02 17.82
C ALA A 93 -5.83 29.92 16.76
N ARG A 94 -6.86 29.06 16.77
CA ARG A 94 -7.07 28.02 15.76
C ARG A 94 -7.19 28.61 14.35
N GLN A 95 -7.93 29.70 14.18
CA GLN A 95 -8.06 30.35 12.86
C GLN A 95 -6.72 30.90 12.34
N PHE A 96 -5.85 31.40 13.20
CA PHE A 96 -4.47 31.75 12.81
C PHE A 96 -3.66 30.51 12.40
N ILE A 97 -3.74 29.40 13.15
CA ILE A 97 -3.03 28.14 12.81
C ILE A 97 -3.49 27.60 11.44
N GLU A 98 -4.80 27.61 11.17
CA GLU A 98 -5.37 27.17 9.90
C GLU A 98 -4.95 28.06 8.72
N PHE A 99 -4.78 29.36 8.96
CA PHE A 99 -4.21 30.26 7.96
C PHE A 99 -2.72 29.97 7.69
N LEU A 100 -1.95 29.65 8.73
CA LEU A 100 -0.53 29.33 8.61
C LEU A 100 -0.30 27.97 7.91
N HIS A 101 -1.21 27.01 8.12
CA HIS A 101 -1.11 25.64 7.61
C HIS A 101 -2.35 25.22 6.79
N PRO A 102 -2.56 25.78 5.59
CA PRO A 102 -3.75 25.49 4.79
C PRO A 102 -3.85 24.01 4.35
N GLU A 103 -2.71 23.31 4.26
CA GLU A 103 -2.63 21.91 3.81
C GLU A 103 -3.24 20.91 4.80
N LYS A 104 -3.42 21.29 6.08
CA LYS A 104 -3.98 20.39 7.11
C LYS A 104 -5.50 20.30 7.10
N LYS A 105 -6.19 20.98 6.17
CA LYS A 105 -7.66 21.05 6.15
C LYS A 105 -8.38 19.79 5.64
N GLN A 106 -7.66 18.71 5.28
CA GLN A 106 -8.21 17.75 4.35
C GLN A 106 -8.84 16.47 4.92
N GLU A 107 -8.85 16.21 6.24
CA GLU A 107 -9.38 14.91 6.72
C GLU A 107 -10.52 14.94 7.76
N ASP A 108 -10.59 15.82 8.78
CA ASP A 108 -11.53 15.53 9.90
C ASP A 108 -12.30 16.70 10.54
N SER A 109 -12.36 17.91 9.97
CA SER A 109 -13.03 19.04 10.63
C SER A 109 -14.30 19.53 9.92
N GLU A 110 -15.41 18.81 10.12
CA GLU A 110 -16.75 19.19 9.62
C GLU A 110 -17.43 20.29 10.46
N GLU A 111 -16.99 20.54 11.71
CA GLU A 111 -17.52 21.63 12.55
C GLU A 111 -16.78 22.96 12.35
N MET A 112 -16.90 23.56 11.16
CA MET A 112 -16.27 24.86 10.88
C MET A 112 -17.28 25.98 10.72
N ASP A 113 -16.97 27.13 11.33
CA ASP A 113 -17.57 28.44 11.01
C ASP A 113 -17.74 28.55 9.49
N PRO A 114 -18.97 28.70 8.95
CA PRO A 114 -19.23 28.57 7.51
C PRO A 114 -18.52 29.64 6.67
N ASN A 115 -17.89 30.62 7.31
CA ASN A 115 -17.11 31.65 6.65
C ASN A 115 -15.83 31.94 7.44
N PRO A 116 -14.84 31.03 7.43
CA PRO A 116 -13.59 31.28 8.14
C PRO A 116 -12.92 32.51 7.51
N PRO A 117 -12.34 33.42 8.32
CA PRO A 117 -11.70 34.61 7.81
C PRO A 117 -10.59 34.19 6.82
N LYS A 118 -10.67 34.70 5.59
CA LYS A 118 -9.77 34.26 4.49
C LYS A 118 -8.47 35.06 4.43
N ASP A 119 -8.40 36.17 5.14
CA ASP A 119 -7.31 37.15 5.09
C ASP A 119 -6.80 37.53 6.50
N ILE A 120 -5.51 37.80 6.62
CA ILE A 120 -4.88 38.18 7.89
C ILE A 120 -5.49 39.43 8.54
N PRO A 121 -5.81 40.51 7.80
CA PRO A 121 -6.40 41.72 8.41
C PRO A 121 -7.72 41.43 9.12
N SER A 122 -8.57 40.56 8.57
CA SER A 122 -9.82 40.19 9.25
C SER A 122 -9.59 39.33 10.49
N LEU A 123 -8.55 38.48 10.50
CA LEU A 123 -8.13 37.74 11.69
C LEU A 123 -7.65 38.67 12.81
N PHE A 124 -6.82 39.68 12.49
CA PHE A 124 -6.41 40.69 13.47
C PHE A 124 -7.59 41.53 13.98
N LYS A 125 -8.51 41.93 13.11
CA LYS A 125 -9.75 42.61 13.52
C LYS A 125 -10.57 41.75 14.49
N LYS A 126 -10.70 40.45 14.22
CA LYS A 126 -11.38 39.50 15.09
C LYS A 126 -10.63 39.34 16.42
N MET A 127 -9.31 39.24 16.40
CA MET A 127 -8.48 39.21 17.60
C MET A 127 -8.72 40.43 18.50
N HIS A 128 -8.71 41.65 17.96
CA HIS A 128 -9.02 42.87 18.71
C HIS A 128 -10.40 42.86 19.33
N SER A 129 -11.41 42.41 18.57
CA SER A 129 -12.77 42.27 19.11
C SER A 129 -12.83 41.35 20.35
N ARG A 130 -11.90 40.38 20.47
CA ARG A 130 -11.78 39.50 21.65
C ARG A 130 -10.99 40.13 22.79
N PHE A 131 -10.10 41.07 22.50
CA PHE A 131 -9.46 41.87 23.55
C PHE A 131 -10.45 42.81 24.23
N ASP A 132 -11.39 43.34 23.45
CA ASP A 132 -12.37 44.32 23.93
C ASP A 132 -13.65 43.70 24.48
N SER A 133 -13.88 42.40 24.27
CA SER A 133 -15.01 41.70 24.88
C SER A 133 -14.90 41.76 26.41
N MET A 134 -15.96 42.22 27.06
CA MET A 134 -16.05 42.30 28.52
C MET A 134 -15.74 40.94 29.17
N ASP A 135 -15.01 40.97 30.28
CA ASP A 135 -14.83 39.78 31.12
C ASP A 135 -16.21 39.35 31.60
N SER A 136 -16.64 38.14 31.24
CA SER A 136 -17.96 37.65 31.66
C SER A 136 -17.83 37.20 33.10
N LEU A 137 -18.17 38.09 34.03
CA LEU A 137 -18.18 37.77 35.46
C LEU A 137 -19.22 36.69 35.82
N LEU A 138 -20.16 36.42 34.91
CA LEU A 138 -21.17 35.39 35.08
C LEU A 138 -20.73 34.16 34.32
N LEU A 139 -20.38 33.13 35.10
CA LEU A 139 -20.40 31.75 34.62
C LEU A 139 -21.81 31.47 34.08
N PRO A 140 -21.97 31.12 32.79
CA PRO A 140 -23.24 30.58 32.32
C PRO A 140 -23.61 29.39 33.20
N ASP A 141 -24.89 29.21 33.51
CA ASP A 141 -25.36 28.05 34.28
C ASP A 141 -24.79 26.78 33.62
N SER A 142 -24.10 25.94 34.41
CA SER A 142 -23.47 24.71 33.91
C SER A 142 -24.47 23.84 33.16
N ASN A 143 -25.74 23.85 33.58
CA ASN A 143 -26.82 23.14 32.89
C ASN A 143 -27.12 23.71 31.50
N GLU A 144 -27.02 25.03 31.31
CA GLU A 144 -27.22 25.68 30.02
C GLU A 144 -26.10 25.32 29.05
N ILE A 145 -24.85 25.28 29.52
CA ILE A 145 -23.69 24.86 28.72
C ILE A 145 -23.85 23.40 28.30
N ILE A 146 -24.21 22.51 29.22
CA ILE A 146 -24.44 21.08 28.93
C ILE A 146 -25.58 20.93 27.92
N ARG A 147 -26.69 21.66 28.06
CA ARG A 147 -27.80 21.64 27.09
C ARG A 147 -27.35 22.08 25.71
N LYS A 148 -26.66 23.23 25.60
CA LYS A 148 -26.12 23.73 24.33
C LYS A 148 -25.17 22.72 23.68
N PHE A 149 -24.29 22.10 24.47
CA PHE A 149 -23.39 21.06 23.98
C PHE A 149 -24.14 19.82 23.48
N LEU A 150 -25.14 19.32 24.23
CA LEU A 150 -25.95 18.18 23.82
C LEU A 150 -26.77 18.48 22.56
N ASP A 151 -27.31 19.69 22.44
CA ASP A 151 -28.03 20.12 21.24
C ASP A 151 -27.09 20.24 20.03
N SER A 152 -25.92 20.87 20.18
CA SER A 152 -24.91 20.94 19.12
C SER A 152 -24.44 19.55 18.70
N LYS A 153 -24.16 18.66 19.65
CA LYS A 153 -23.79 17.27 19.37
C LYS A 153 -24.89 16.52 18.63
N ARG A 154 -26.15 16.69 19.03
CA ARG A 154 -27.29 16.06 18.36
C ARG A 154 -27.41 16.51 16.90
N ILE A 155 -27.24 17.80 16.63
CA ILE A 155 -27.27 18.35 15.28
C ILE A 155 -26.12 17.75 14.46
N HIS A 156 -24.91 17.70 15.02
CA HIS A 156 -23.76 17.12 14.34
C HIS A 156 -23.94 15.62 14.05
N ASP A 157 -24.41 14.84 15.03
CA ASP A 157 -24.70 13.42 14.86
C ASP A 157 -25.77 13.20 13.77
N GLU A 158 -26.76 14.10 13.65
CA GLU A 158 -27.78 14.07 12.60
C GLU A 158 -27.20 14.41 11.21
N GLU A 159 -26.34 15.42 11.11
CA GLU A 159 -25.64 15.78 9.86
C GLU A 159 -24.72 14.65 9.38
N VAL A 160 -23.93 14.05 10.27
CA VAL A 160 -23.06 12.90 9.97
C VAL A 160 -23.90 11.69 9.56
N ALA A 161 -25.03 11.44 10.24
CA ALA A 161 -25.94 10.38 9.86
C ALA A 161 -26.54 10.62 8.46
N GLN A 162 -26.95 11.85 8.15
CA GLN A 162 -27.46 12.20 6.82
C GLN A 162 -26.40 12.05 5.73
N GLY A 163 -25.16 12.47 5.99
CA GLY A 163 -24.02 12.27 5.08
C GLY A 163 -23.80 10.78 4.76
N ARG A 164 -23.76 9.94 5.81
CA ARG A 164 -23.60 8.48 5.64
C ARG A 164 -24.79 7.83 4.93
N ILE A 165 -26.02 8.27 5.19
CA ILE A 165 -27.20 7.78 4.46
C ILE A 165 -27.05 8.11 2.98
N HIS A 166 -26.63 9.32 2.63
CA HIS A 166 -26.42 9.73 1.25
C HIS A 166 -25.31 8.91 0.55
N GLU A 167 -24.21 8.62 1.26
CA GLU A 167 -23.16 7.73 0.74
C GLU A 167 -23.67 6.31 0.48
N ILE A 168 -24.48 5.76 1.38
CA ILE A 168 -25.10 4.44 1.21
C ILE A 168 -26.07 4.45 0.03
N GLU A 169 -26.92 5.47 -0.11
CA GLU A 169 -27.82 5.62 -1.26
C GLU A 169 -27.05 5.67 -2.58
N ASN A 170 -25.96 6.44 -2.63
CA ASN A 170 -25.08 6.52 -3.80
C ASN A 170 -24.37 5.18 -4.07
N ALA A 171 -23.96 4.44 -3.04
CA ALA A 171 -23.37 3.11 -3.20
C ALA A 171 -24.39 2.09 -3.73
N VAL A 172 -25.62 2.12 -3.23
CA VAL A 172 -26.72 1.25 -3.70
C VAL A 172 -27.09 1.59 -5.14
N LYS A 173 -27.20 2.88 -5.48
CA LYS A 173 -27.47 3.33 -6.86
C LYS A 173 -26.37 2.88 -7.83
N ARG A 174 -25.10 3.05 -7.46
CA ARG A 174 -23.96 2.55 -8.26
C ARG A 174 -24.01 1.04 -8.46
N LYS A 175 -24.40 0.28 -7.44
CA LYS A 175 -24.57 -1.17 -7.56
C LYS A 175 -25.71 -1.52 -8.52
N TYR A 176 -26.84 -0.83 -8.44
CA TYR A 176 -27.97 -1.03 -9.35
C TYR A 176 -27.61 -0.71 -10.81
N GLU A 177 -26.92 0.41 -11.05
CA GLU A 177 -26.39 0.77 -12.37
C GLU A 177 -25.41 -0.27 -12.90
N TYR A 178 -24.51 -0.78 -12.05
CA TYR A 178 -23.58 -1.86 -12.38
C TYR A 178 -24.30 -3.17 -12.74
N ASP A 179 -25.38 -3.50 -12.03
CA ASP A 179 -26.18 -4.70 -12.28
C ASP A 179 -27.01 -4.63 -13.57
N GLN A 180 -27.24 -3.45 -14.14
CA GLN A 180 -27.85 -3.30 -15.46
C GLN A 180 -26.86 -3.39 -16.63
N LEU A 181 -25.55 -3.29 -16.38
CA LEU A 181 -24.54 -3.39 -17.44
C LEU A 181 -24.42 -4.82 -17.97
N THR A 182 -24.17 -4.94 -19.28
CA THR A 182 -23.83 -6.22 -19.93
C THR A 182 -22.46 -6.72 -19.46
N PHE A 183 -22.22 -8.03 -19.55
CA PHE A 183 -20.97 -8.64 -19.07
C PHE A 183 -19.71 -8.01 -19.68
N SER A 184 -19.73 -7.68 -20.98
CA SER A 184 -18.60 -7.01 -21.65
C SER A 184 -18.32 -5.62 -21.08
N GLN A 185 -19.38 -4.82 -20.84
CA GLN A 185 -19.25 -3.50 -20.23
C GLN A 185 -18.72 -3.58 -18.78
N ARG A 186 -19.17 -4.58 -18.01
CA ARG A 186 -18.63 -4.84 -16.67
C ARG A 186 -17.14 -5.19 -16.70
N PHE A 187 -16.73 -5.96 -17.69
CA PHE A 187 -15.33 -6.34 -17.89
C PHE A 187 -14.46 -5.14 -18.29
N GLU A 188 -14.96 -4.28 -19.18
CA GLU A 188 -14.29 -3.03 -19.57
C GLU A 188 -14.11 -2.09 -18.38
N LEU A 189 -15.17 -1.89 -17.58
CA LEU A 189 -15.13 -1.06 -16.37
C LEU A 189 -14.17 -1.63 -15.30
N PHE A 190 -14.08 -2.96 -15.19
CA PHE A 190 -13.14 -3.63 -14.29
C PHE A 190 -11.69 -3.40 -14.74
N TYR A 191 -11.43 -3.50 -16.05
CA TYR A 191 -10.10 -3.24 -16.62
C TYR A 191 -9.67 -1.79 -16.43
N SER A 192 -10.57 -0.81 -16.60
CA SER A 192 -10.24 0.61 -16.40
C SER A 192 -9.97 0.95 -14.94
N ASN A 193 -10.68 0.31 -13.99
CA ASN A 193 -10.55 0.62 -12.57
C ASN A 193 -9.37 -0.07 -11.87
N HIS A 194 -8.85 -1.16 -12.44
CA HIS A 194 -7.78 -1.94 -11.82
C HIS A 194 -6.61 -2.20 -12.79
N PRO A 195 -5.81 -1.17 -13.12
CA PRO A 195 -4.70 -1.29 -14.09
C PRO A 195 -3.67 -2.35 -13.67
N TYR A 196 -3.47 -2.55 -12.36
CA TYR A 196 -2.56 -3.57 -11.85
C TYR A 196 -3.06 -5.00 -12.10
N PHE A 197 -4.38 -5.26 -12.03
CA PHE A 197 -4.92 -6.59 -12.34
C PHE A 197 -4.67 -6.96 -13.81
N VAL A 198 -4.76 -5.98 -14.70
CA VAL A 198 -4.45 -6.15 -16.13
C VAL A 198 -2.98 -6.53 -16.32
N LEU A 199 -2.08 -5.84 -15.62
CA LEU A 199 -0.64 -6.14 -15.64
C LEU A 199 -0.35 -7.57 -15.14
N PHE A 200 -0.91 -7.95 -13.99
CA PHE A 200 -0.73 -9.30 -13.43
C PHE A 200 -1.35 -10.38 -14.32
N GLY A 201 -2.52 -10.12 -14.90
CA GLY A 201 -3.15 -11.01 -15.87
C GLY A 201 -2.28 -11.23 -17.10
N ALA A 202 -1.72 -10.16 -17.66
CA ALA A 202 -0.82 -10.24 -18.82
C ALA A 202 0.46 -11.05 -18.49
N ILE A 203 1.07 -10.81 -17.34
CA ILE A 203 2.24 -11.57 -16.87
C ILE A 203 1.87 -13.05 -16.70
N GLY A 204 0.72 -13.34 -16.07
CA GLY A 204 0.23 -14.71 -15.88
C GLY A 204 0.01 -15.45 -17.18
N VAL A 205 -0.57 -14.79 -18.19
CA VAL A 205 -0.76 -15.37 -19.54
C VAL A 205 0.58 -15.68 -20.20
N ILE A 206 1.56 -14.78 -20.12
CA ILE A 206 2.92 -14.98 -20.67
C ILE A 206 3.60 -16.18 -19.98
N LEU A 207 3.54 -16.26 -18.65
CA LEU A 207 4.11 -17.37 -17.88
C LEU A 207 3.42 -18.70 -18.23
N PHE A 208 2.11 -18.70 -18.42
CA PHE A 208 1.37 -19.89 -18.83
C PHE A 208 1.81 -20.37 -20.22
N PHE A 209 1.90 -19.48 -21.20
CA PHE A 209 2.32 -19.86 -22.56
C PHE A 209 3.78 -20.33 -22.60
N THR A 210 4.69 -19.65 -21.89
CA THR A 210 6.10 -20.07 -21.82
C THR A 210 6.23 -21.46 -21.21
N PHE A 211 5.52 -21.75 -20.10
CA PHE A 211 5.46 -23.09 -19.52
C PHE A 211 4.89 -24.11 -20.50
N PHE A 212 3.78 -23.79 -21.17
CA PHE A 212 3.16 -24.66 -22.17
C PHE A 212 4.11 -24.99 -23.34
N PHE A 213 4.86 -24.01 -23.84
CA PHE A 213 5.87 -24.24 -24.88
C PHE A 213 7.02 -25.13 -24.42
N ILE A 214 7.48 -24.98 -23.16
CA ILE A 214 8.51 -25.86 -22.58
C ILE A 214 8.00 -27.30 -22.55
N VAL A 215 6.79 -27.53 -22.04
CA VAL A 215 6.17 -28.86 -21.98
C VAL A 215 6.03 -29.46 -23.38
N MET A 216 5.52 -28.69 -24.35
CA MET A 216 5.40 -29.14 -25.74
C MET A 216 6.75 -29.48 -26.38
N THR A 217 7.82 -28.74 -26.05
CA THR A 217 9.17 -29.01 -26.53
C THR A 217 9.72 -30.31 -25.94
N VAL A 218 9.50 -30.56 -24.65
CA VAL A 218 9.88 -31.81 -23.99
C VAL A 218 9.14 -33.01 -24.59
N ILE A 219 7.83 -32.89 -24.81
CA ILE A 219 7.03 -33.95 -25.44
C ILE A 219 7.55 -34.28 -26.84
N ARG A 220 7.84 -33.26 -27.67
CA ARG A 220 8.44 -33.48 -29.00
C ARG A 220 9.80 -34.15 -28.93
N SER A 221 10.67 -33.74 -28.00
CA SER A 221 11.98 -34.36 -27.80
C SER A 221 11.87 -35.85 -27.41
N LEU A 222 10.91 -36.18 -26.54
CA LEU A 222 10.62 -37.55 -26.16
C LEU A 222 10.10 -38.37 -27.35
N GLN A 223 9.21 -37.82 -28.16
CA GLN A 223 8.72 -38.49 -29.37
C GLN A 223 9.86 -38.84 -30.35
N VAL A 224 10.83 -37.93 -30.55
CA VAL A 224 12.02 -38.19 -31.39
C VAL A 224 12.92 -39.28 -30.80
N SER A 225 13.03 -39.34 -29.48
CA SER A 225 13.85 -40.37 -28.82
C SER A 225 13.18 -41.75 -28.93
N VAL A 226 11.86 -41.80 -28.78
CA VAL A 226 11.07 -43.04 -28.94
C VAL A 226 11.12 -43.53 -30.38
N SER A 227 11.04 -42.64 -31.38
CA SER A 227 11.14 -43.06 -32.79
C SER A 227 12.52 -43.66 -33.10
N LYS A 228 13.62 -43.05 -32.62
CA LYS A 228 14.98 -43.61 -32.76
C LYS A 228 15.14 -44.97 -32.06
N LEU A 229 14.60 -45.11 -30.85
CA LEU A 229 14.60 -46.40 -30.13
C LEU A 229 13.81 -47.48 -30.88
N SER A 230 12.67 -47.12 -31.46
CA SER A 230 11.87 -48.05 -32.27
C SER A 230 12.63 -48.51 -33.52
N GLU A 231 13.41 -47.62 -34.13
CA GLU A 231 14.21 -47.94 -35.32
C GLU A 231 15.42 -48.82 -34.95
N GLN A 232 16.09 -48.55 -33.83
CA GLN A 232 17.14 -49.43 -33.30
C GLN A 232 16.60 -50.82 -32.93
N SER A 233 15.44 -50.89 -32.28
CA SER A 233 14.79 -52.15 -31.95
C SER A 233 14.50 -52.99 -33.20
N LYS A 234 14.00 -52.36 -34.27
CA LYS A 234 13.78 -53.02 -35.57
C LYS A 234 15.07 -53.58 -36.16
N LYS A 235 16.18 -52.84 -36.10
CA LYS A 235 17.49 -53.32 -36.57
C LYS A 235 17.98 -54.54 -35.76
N VAL A 236 17.89 -54.48 -34.43
CA VAL A 236 18.27 -55.60 -33.57
C VAL A 236 17.42 -56.83 -33.86
N HIS A 237 16.10 -56.67 -34.03
CA HIS A 237 15.23 -57.77 -34.40
C HIS A 237 15.62 -58.41 -35.73
N HIS A 238 15.87 -57.60 -36.76
CA HIS A 238 16.28 -58.08 -38.08
C HIS A 238 17.65 -58.79 -38.05
N ASP A 239 18.62 -58.27 -37.29
CA ASP A 239 19.92 -58.93 -37.10
C ASP A 239 19.79 -60.25 -36.34
N LEU A 240 18.89 -60.32 -35.35
CA LEU A 240 18.64 -61.55 -34.60
C LEU A 240 17.99 -62.63 -35.49
N GLU A 241 17.03 -62.22 -36.32
CA GLU A 241 16.30 -63.10 -37.24
C GLU A 241 17.25 -63.69 -38.30
N ASN A 242 18.08 -62.86 -38.94
CA ASN A 242 19.10 -63.30 -39.89
C ASN A 242 20.14 -64.27 -39.27
N ASN A 243 20.54 -64.02 -38.02
CA ASN A 243 21.47 -64.92 -37.33
C ASN A 243 20.81 -66.24 -36.96
N LEU A 244 19.53 -66.24 -36.58
CA LEU A 244 18.77 -67.45 -36.22
C LEU A 244 18.71 -68.42 -37.41
N ASP A 245 18.43 -67.90 -38.61
CA ASP A 245 18.42 -68.69 -39.85
C ASP A 245 19.78 -69.36 -40.13
N THR A 246 20.88 -68.71 -39.73
CA THR A 246 22.24 -69.25 -39.87
C THR A 246 22.51 -70.41 -38.90
N TYR A 247 21.88 -70.42 -37.73
CA TYR A 247 22.03 -71.49 -36.72
C TYR A 247 21.18 -72.72 -37.02
N GLN A 248 19.98 -72.54 -37.61
CA GLN A 248 19.12 -73.67 -38.00
C GLN A 248 19.75 -74.60 -39.05
N SER A 249 20.80 -74.15 -39.73
CA SER A 249 21.55 -74.93 -40.72
C SER A 249 22.58 -75.91 -40.14
N LYS A 250 22.83 -75.95 -38.81
CA LYS A 250 23.84 -76.84 -38.20
C LYS A 250 23.21 -77.90 -37.30
N GLU A 251 23.28 -79.16 -37.72
CA GLU A 251 22.88 -80.32 -36.89
C GLU A 251 23.69 -80.38 -35.58
N GLY A 252 22.99 -80.41 -34.44
CA GLY A 252 23.57 -80.65 -33.11
C GLY A 252 23.25 -79.63 -31.99
N TYR A 253 22.36 -78.64 -32.23
CA TYR A 253 22.09 -77.56 -31.26
C TYR A 253 20.61 -77.39 -30.86
N GLU A 254 19.81 -78.45 -30.85
CA GLU A 254 18.36 -78.35 -30.54
C GLU A 254 18.07 -77.76 -29.15
N GLU A 255 18.93 -78.02 -28.15
CA GLU A 255 18.73 -77.55 -26.78
C GLU A 255 19.08 -76.06 -26.61
N ASP A 256 20.14 -75.59 -27.29
CA ASP A 256 20.53 -74.18 -27.32
C ASP A 256 19.50 -73.34 -28.14
N GLU A 257 18.91 -73.89 -29.22
CA GLU A 257 17.84 -73.22 -29.99
C GLU A 257 16.57 -73.03 -29.15
N LYS A 258 16.17 -74.06 -28.38
CA LYS A 258 14.98 -74.00 -27.53
C LYS A 258 15.12 -72.92 -26.45
N GLN A 259 16.26 -72.84 -25.78
CA GLN A 259 16.53 -71.79 -24.79
C GLN A 259 16.52 -70.39 -25.42
N PHE A 260 17.04 -70.25 -26.64
CA PHE A 260 17.05 -68.97 -27.35
C PHE A 260 15.64 -68.52 -27.74
N ARG A 261 14.80 -69.43 -28.24
CA ARG A 261 13.39 -69.15 -28.57
C ARG A 261 12.57 -68.76 -27.34
N GLU A 262 12.78 -69.43 -26.21
CA GLU A 262 12.11 -69.10 -24.95
C GLU A 262 12.52 -67.72 -24.43
N MET A 263 13.80 -67.35 -24.58
CA MET A 263 14.27 -65.99 -24.28
C MET A 263 13.62 -64.93 -25.18
N LEU A 264 13.43 -65.24 -26.47
CA LEU A 264 12.77 -64.35 -27.43
C LEU A 264 11.28 -64.14 -27.14
N GLU A 265 10.55 -65.18 -26.77
CA GLU A 265 9.14 -65.06 -26.37
C GLU A 265 8.98 -64.24 -25.09
N ASN A 266 9.83 -64.49 -24.09
CA ASN A 266 9.82 -63.70 -22.85
C ASN A 266 10.11 -62.21 -23.12
N TYR A 267 10.85 -61.89 -24.18
CA TYR A 267 11.12 -60.51 -24.58
C TYR A 267 9.91 -59.83 -25.23
N LYS A 268 9.09 -60.56 -26.00
CA LYS A 268 7.87 -60.01 -26.65
C LYS A 268 6.79 -59.62 -25.63
N LEU A 269 6.82 -60.17 -24.42
CA LEU A 269 5.76 -60.01 -23.42
C LEU A 269 5.99 -58.88 -22.41
N LEU A 270 7.13 -58.17 -22.44
CA LEU A 270 7.45 -57.15 -21.45
C LEU A 270 6.99 -55.74 -21.88
N PRO A 271 5.99 -55.12 -21.20
CA PRO A 271 5.56 -53.78 -21.53
C PRO A 271 6.48 -52.76 -20.83
N ASN A 272 7.38 -52.16 -21.60
CA ASN A 272 8.04 -50.87 -21.33
C ASN A 272 8.93 -50.70 -20.07
N GLY A 273 9.26 -51.75 -19.32
CA GLY A 273 10.13 -51.64 -18.13
C GLY A 273 11.58 -52.03 -18.39
N ASN A 274 12.46 -51.05 -18.62
CA ASN A 274 13.93 -51.15 -18.59
C ASN A 274 14.60 -51.91 -19.76
N THR A 275 14.28 -51.51 -20.99
CA THR A 275 14.83 -52.07 -22.25
C THR A 275 16.36 -52.01 -22.34
N LYS A 276 17.04 -51.06 -21.69
CA LYS A 276 18.51 -50.94 -21.72
C LYS A 276 19.22 -52.11 -21.04
N GLU A 277 18.83 -52.45 -19.82
CA GLU A 277 19.46 -53.53 -19.05
C GLU A 277 19.22 -54.90 -19.72
N LEU A 278 18.03 -55.07 -20.28
CA LEU A 278 17.64 -56.26 -21.02
C LEU A 278 18.38 -56.38 -22.36
N LEU A 279 18.51 -55.30 -23.13
CA LEU A 279 19.35 -55.27 -24.34
C LEU A 279 20.81 -55.60 -24.04
N GLU A 280 21.33 -55.12 -22.91
CA GLU A 280 22.71 -55.42 -22.50
C GLU A 280 22.88 -56.91 -22.12
N LYS A 281 21.90 -57.51 -21.43
CA LYS A 281 21.90 -58.95 -21.12
C LYS A 281 21.81 -59.79 -22.40
N LEU A 282 20.92 -59.42 -23.33
CA LEU A 282 20.81 -60.08 -24.63
C LEU A 282 22.10 -60.01 -25.43
N ARG A 283 22.71 -58.82 -25.50
CA ARG A 283 23.99 -58.65 -26.20
C ARG A 283 25.09 -59.53 -25.61
N LYS A 284 25.24 -59.55 -24.28
CA LYS A 284 26.23 -60.40 -23.60
C LYS A 284 26.00 -61.88 -23.88
N ASN A 285 24.75 -62.33 -23.92
CA ASN A 285 24.42 -63.72 -24.25
C ASN A 285 24.75 -64.05 -25.71
N VAL A 286 24.40 -63.18 -26.67
CA VAL A 286 24.75 -63.36 -28.09
C VAL A 286 26.27 -63.44 -28.27
N ASP A 287 27.02 -62.55 -27.63
CA ASP A 287 28.49 -62.57 -27.69
C ASP A 287 29.07 -63.87 -27.08
N HIS A 288 28.47 -64.37 -26.00
CA HIS A 288 28.84 -65.65 -25.39
C HIS A 288 28.58 -66.84 -26.33
N PHE A 289 27.42 -66.90 -26.98
CA PHE A 289 27.11 -67.95 -27.95
C PHE A 289 28.03 -67.91 -29.17
N LYS A 290 28.31 -66.70 -29.69
CA LYS A 290 29.24 -66.52 -30.81
C LYS A 290 30.63 -67.03 -30.46
N LYS A 291 31.14 -66.68 -29.27
CA LYS A 291 32.43 -67.16 -28.77
C LYS A 291 32.46 -68.69 -28.64
N LYS A 292 31.42 -69.30 -28.06
CA LYS A 292 31.31 -70.77 -27.94
C LYS A 292 31.32 -71.47 -29.31
N SER A 293 30.63 -70.89 -30.30
CA SER A 293 30.63 -71.38 -31.69
C SER A 293 32.02 -71.29 -32.33
N ASP A 294 32.74 -70.19 -32.11
CA ASP A 294 34.09 -69.99 -32.68
C ASP A 294 35.13 -70.92 -32.02
N ASP A 295 35.06 -71.13 -30.71
CA ASP A 295 35.92 -72.06 -29.97
C ASP A 295 35.71 -73.53 -30.45
N GLN A 296 34.47 -73.91 -30.76
CA GLN A 296 34.18 -75.25 -31.30
C GLN A 296 34.62 -75.44 -32.76
N LYS A 297 34.67 -74.37 -33.58
CA LYS A 297 35.30 -74.44 -34.90
C LYS A 297 36.80 -74.68 -34.77
N SER A 298 37.47 -73.96 -33.87
CA SER A 298 38.90 -74.11 -33.64
C SER A 298 39.29 -75.53 -33.17
N ASN A 299 38.44 -76.20 -32.39
CA ASN A 299 38.67 -77.58 -31.94
C ASN A 299 38.41 -78.66 -33.01
N LYS A 300 37.77 -78.34 -34.14
CA LYS A 300 37.58 -79.27 -35.26
C LYS A 300 38.72 -79.20 -36.30
N GLU A 301 39.58 -78.20 -36.22
CA GLU A 301 40.73 -78.00 -37.12
C GLU A 301 42.06 -78.50 -36.53
N LEU A 302 42.05 -79.04 -35.31
CA LEU A 302 43.14 -79.75 -34.63
C LEU A 302 42.93 -81.26 -34.71
#